data_AF-A0A7M5X4A4-F1
#
_entry.id   AF-A0A7M5X4A4-F1
#
_cell.length_a   1.000
_cell.length_b   1.000
_cell.length_c   1.000
_cell.angle_alpha   90.00
_cell.angle_beta   90.00
_cell.angle_gamma   90.00
#
_symmetry.space_group_name_H-M   'P 1'
#
loop_
_entity.id
_entity.type
_entity.pdbx_description
1 polymer ?
#
loop_
_entity_poly.entity_id
_entity_poly.type
_entity_poly.pdbx_seq_one_letter_code
_entity_poly.pdbx_strand_id
1 'polypeptide(L)'
;MRDGKNKTELFELLADNFPTIKHPIIVSTKGNGVTSNLLQTVDRISPSNHEEADTHIFKHIFDGRQHGYKNFLIVTVDTDVIVIALYHFFSIGAEGLWVEFGVGINKRYLILY
;
A
#
# COMPACT_ATOMS: atom_id res chain seq x y z
N MET A 1 24.54 9.24 8.09
CA MET A 1 23.28 8.94 8.82
C MET A 1 22.36 8.14 7.89
N ARG A 2 22.65 6.85 7.72
CA ARG A 2 21.85 5.89 6.92
C ARG A 2 22.05 4.52 7.59
N ASP A 3 21.57 4.39 8.82
CA ASP A 3 21.45 3.08 9.45
C ASP A 3 20.09 2.50 9.04
N GLY A 4 20.10 1.31 8.43
CA GLY A 4 18.87 0.61 8.04
C GLY A 4 18.00 0.26 9.25
N LYS A 5 18.61 0.03 10.42
CA LYS A 5 17.90 -0.29 11.66
C LYS A 5 16.95 0.83 12.08
N ASN A 6 17.37 2.08 11.94
CA ASN A 6 16.53 3.24 12.27
C ASN A 6 15.27 3.30 11.42
N LYS A 7 15.33 2.83 10.16
CA LYS A 7 14.15 2.77 9.29
C LYS A 7 13.20 1.66 9.75
N THR A 8 13.72 0.48 10.03
CA THR A 8 12.92 -0.65 10.53
C THR A 8 12.22 -0.28 11.83
N GLU A 9 12.95 0.26 12.78
CA GLU A 9 12.41 0.67 14.09
C GLU A 9 11.35 1.78 13.94
N LEU A 10 11.57 2.76 13.06
CA LEU A 10 10.57 3.79 12.77
C LEU A 10 9.28 3.21 12.18
N PHE A 11 9.38 2.29 11.21
CA PHE A 11 8.20 1.68 10.61
C PHE A 11 7.44 0.79 11.60
N GLU A 12 8.14 0.05 12.46
CA GLU A 12 7.52 -0.72 13.55
C GLU A 12 6.81 0.19 14.55
N LEU A 13 7.45 1.28 14.96
CA LEU A 13 6.85 2.27 15.85
C LEU A 13 5.57 2.87 15.23
N LEU A 14 5.60 3.24 13.95
CA LEU A 14 4.42 3.74 13.26
C LEU A 14 3.31 2.67 13.21
N ALA A 15 3.67 1.42 12.91
CA ALA A 15 2.75 0.29 12.85
C ALA A 15 2.02 0.04 14.18
N ASP A 16 2.71 0.26 15.31
CA ASP A 16 2.16 0.06 16.64
C ASP A 16 1.26 1.20 17.13
N ASN A 17 1.39 2.40 16.55
CA ASN A 17 0.68 3.59 17.01
C ASN A 17 -0.56 3.94 16.17
N PHE A 18 -0.61 3.53 14.90
CA PHE A 18 -1.76 3.85 14.03
C PHE A 18 -3.10 3.16 14.40
N PRO A 19 -3.19 2.04 15.15
CA PRO A 19 -4.48 1.48 15.58
C PRO A 19 -5.36 2.47 16.38
N THR A 20 -4.78 3.55 16.91
CA THR A 20 -5.52 4.63 17.58
C THR A 20 -6.32 5.53 16.63
N ILE A 21 -6.04 5.47 15.33
CA ILE A 21 -6.69 6.28 14.30
C ILE A 21 -8.02 5.63 13.93
N LYS A 22 -9.13 6.36 14.03
CA LYS A 22 -10.46 5.84 13.69
C LYS A 22 -10.76 5.86 12.18
N HIS A 23 -10.25 6.87 11.49
CA HIS A 23 -10.36 7.02 10.03
C HIS A 23 -9.13 7.74 9.46
N PRO A 24 -8.65 7.37 8.26
CA PRO A 24 -9.15 6.30 7.38
C PRO A 24 -8.82 4.89 7.91
N ILE A 25 -9.29 3.84 7.23
CA ILE A 25 -8.80 2.47 7.47
C ILE A 25 -7.35 2.41 6.97
N ILE A 26 -6.46 2.00 7.84
CA ILE A 26 -5.03 1.84 7.60
C ILE A 26 -4.74 0.35 7.65
N VAL A 27 -4.07 -0.15 6.62
CA VAL A 27 -3.52 -1.50 6.55
C VAL A 27 -2.03 -1.35 6.27
N SER A 28 -1.20 -2.03 7.06
CA SER A 28 0.25 -1.92 6.98
C SER A 28 0.91 -3.27 7.16
N THR A 29 2.03 -3.51 6.47
CA THR A 29 2.87 -4.69 6.67
C THR A 29 3.85 -4.43 7.81
N LYS A 30 3.90 -5.33 8.81
CA LYS A 30 4.82 -5.28 9.96
C LYS A 30 5.59 -6.58 10.06
N GLY A 31 6.89 -6.53 9.74
CA GLY A 31 7.68 -7.75 9.55
C GLY A 31 7.04 -8.65 8.51
N ASN A 32 6.79 -9.92 8.85
CA ASN A 32 6.10 -10.87 7.97
C ASN A 32 4.57 -10.86 8.14
N GLY A 33 4.02 -9.98 8.99
CA GLY A 33 2.58 -9.88 9.24
C GLY A 33 1.94 -8.67 8.56
N VAL A 34 0.61 -8.62 8.61
CA VAL A 34 -0.17 -7.43 8.26
C VAL A 34 -0.95 -6.97 9.49
N THR A 35 -1.05 -5.67 9.71
CA THR A 35 -1.83 -5.05 10.78
C THR A 35 -2.80 -4.02 10.22
N SER A 36 -3.92 -3.80 10.91
CA SER A 36 -4.92 -2.80 10.55
C SER A 36 -5.54 -2.15 11.80
N ASN A 37 -6.00 -0.90 11.65
CA ASN A 37 -6.81 -0.21 12.66
C ASN A 37 -8.29 -0.62 12.59
N LEU A 38 -8.69 -1.43 11.61
CA LEU A 38 -10.01 -2.02 11.50
C LEU A 38 -9.97 -3.49 11.95
N LEU A 39 -11.01 -3.91 12.69
CA LEU A 39 -11.25 -5.29 13.09
C LEU A 39 -11.56 -6.26 11.92
N GLN A 40 -11.32 -5.87 10.67
CA GLN A 40 -11.45 -6.78 9.53
C GLN A 40 -10.26 -7.73 9.47
N THR A 41 -10.52 -8.98 9.11
CA THR A 41 -9.49 -10.01 9.03
C THR A 41 -8.53 -9.72 7.88
N VAL A 42 -7.25 -9.54 8.22
CA VAL A 42 -6.13 -9.40 7.26
C VAL A 42 -5.60 -10.76 6.79
N ASP A 43 -6.33 -11.84 7.06
CA ASP A 43 -5.92 -13.24 6.81
C ASP A 43 -5.63 -13.53 5.33
N ARG A 44 -6.21 -12.75 4.41
CA ARG A 44 -6.00 -12.95 2.95
C ARG A 44 -4.69 -12.37 2.46
N ILE A 45 -4.12 -11.43 3.21
CA ILE A 45 -2.90 -10.70 2.87
C ILE A 45 -1.75 -10.99 3.84
N SER A 46 -2.03 -11.63 4.97
CA SER A 46 -1.08 -12.18 5.93
C SER A 46 -0.86 -13.69 5.70
N PRO A 47 0.36 -14.23 5.83
CA PRO A 47 1.60 -13.52 6.05
C PRO A 47 2.06 -12.81 4.76
N SER A 48 2.79 -11.72 4.95
CA SER A 48 3.32 -10.88 3.89
C SER A 48 4.79 -11.25 3.64
N ASN A 49 5.03 -12.35 2.93
CA ASN A 49 6.38 -12.91 2.71
C ASN A 49 7.09 -12.38 1.45
N HIS A 50 6.56 -11.33 0.82
CA HIS A 50 7.21 -10.72 -0.34
C HIS A 50 8.30 -9.75 0.13
N GLU A 51 9.38 -9.60 -0.64
CA GLU A 51 10.50 -8.72 -0.29
C GLU A 51 10.25 -7.27 -0.73
N GLU A 52 9.59 -7.09 -1.89
CA GLU A 52 9.43 -5.78 -2.53
C GLU A 52 8.12 -5.09 -2.14
N ALA A 53 8.21 -3.78 -1.89
CA ALA A 53 7.09 -2.93 -1.45
C ALA A 53 5.95 -2.86 -2.48
N ASP A 54 6.28 -2.92 -3.76
CA ASP A 54 5.32 -2.90 -4.88
C ASP A 54 4.34 -4.08 -4.82
N THR A 55 4.84 -5.28 -4.56
CA THR A 55 4.05 -6.50 -4.47
C THR A 55 3.07 -6.41 -3.31
N HIS A 56 3.50 -5.83 -2.19
CA HIS A 56 2.61 -5.56 -1.06
C HIS A 56 1.49 -4.58 -1.43
N ILE A 57 1.81 -3.49 -2.14
CA ILE A 57 0.82 -2.49 -2.61
C ILE A 57 -0.27 -3.20 -3.43
N PHE A 58 0.10 -4.03 -4.40
CA PHE A 58 -0.89 -4.71 -5.24
C PHE A 58 -1.71 -5.76 -4.48
N LYS A 59 -1.13 -6.49 -3.52
CA LYS A 59 -1.91 -7.38 -2.64
C LYS A 59 -2.97 -6.62 -1.85
N HIS A 60 -2.64 -5.45 -1.32
CA HIS A 60 -3.61 -4.60 -0.63
C HIS A 60 -4.72 -4.10 -1.56
N ILE A 61 -4.39 -3.74 -2.80
CA ILE A 61 -5.38 -3.32 -3.79
C ILE A 61 -6.33 -4.47 -4.14
N PHE A 62 -5.80 -5.66 -4.41
CA PHE A 62 -6.63 -6.84 -4.71
C PHE A 62 -7.54 -7.21 -3.53
N ASP A 63 -7.02 -7.18 -2.30
CA ASP A 63 -7.83 -7.43 -1.11
C ASP A 63 -8.90 -6.35 -0.92
N GLY A 64 -8.56 -5.08 -1.09
CA GLY A 64 -9.53 -4.00 -1.07
C GLY A 64 -10.63 -4.17 -2.13
N ARG A 65 -10.26 -4.64 -3.33
CA ARG A 65 -11.24 -4.90 -4.39
C ARG A 65 -12.25 -5.98 -3.99
N GLN A 66 -11.78 -7.01 -3.30
CA GLN A 66 -12.62 -8.09 -2.77
C GLN A 66 -13.53 -7.62 -1.63
N HIS A 67 -13.12 -6.60 -0.89
CA HIS A 67 -13.94 -5.90 0.10
C HIS A 67 -14.90 -4.87 -0.50
N GLY A 68 -14.97 -4.77 -1.84
CA GLY A 68 -15.91 -3.91 -2.55
C GLY A 68 -15.42 -2.50 -2.82
N TYR A 69 -14.16 -2.16 -2.49
CA TYR A 69 -13.57 -0.89 -2.90
C TYR A 69 -13.37 -0.85 -4.41
N LYS A 70 -13.70 0.30 -5.00
CA LYS A 70 -13.72 0.50 -6.46
C LYS A 70 -12.63 1.45 -6.95
N ASN A 71 -12.15 2.32 -6.07
CA ASN A 71 -11.25 3.42 -6.38
C ASN A 71 -10.00 3.32 -5.50
N PHE A 72 -8.83 3.43 -6.11
CA PHE A 72 -7.54 3.25 -5.43
C PHE A 72 -6.57 4.36 -5.81
N LEU A 73 -5.85 4.90 -4.82
CA LEU A 73 -4.74 5.82 -5.02
C LEU A 73 -3.45 5.16 -4.55
N ILE A 74 -2.51 4.96 -5.46
CA ILE A 74 -1.14 4.56 -5.15
C ILE A 74 -0.31 5.84 -4.98
N VAL A 75 0.44 5.94 -3.89
CA VAL A 75 1.42 7.00 -3.68
C VAL A 75 2.79 6.35 -3.65
N THR A 76 3.64 6.67 -4.62
CA THR A 76 4.96 6.05 -4.78
C THR A 76 5.99 7.07 -5.24
N VAL A 77 7.27 6.82 -4.97
CA VAL A 77 8.36 7.54 -5.65
C VAL A 77 9.07 6.65 -6.68
N ASP A 78 8.73 5.36 -6.68
CA ASP A 78 9.37 4.33 -7.47
C ASP A 78 8.58 4.10 -8.77
N THR A 79 9.32 4.02 -9.88
CA THR A 79 8.73 3.99 -11.24
C THR A 79 8.27 2.58 -11.64
N ASP A 80 8.87 1.54 -11.07
CA ASP A 80 8.45 0.14 -11.23
C ASP A 80 6.98 -0.07 -10.79
N VAL A 81 6.57 0.51 -9.66
CA VAL A 81 5.18 0.51 -9.19
C VAL A 81 4.22 1.06 -10.26
N ILE A 82 4.62 2.10 -10.99
CA ILE A 82 3.82 2.69 -12.07
C ILE A 82 3.67 1.70 -13.23
N VAL A 83 4.76 1.05 -13.63
CA VAL A 83 4.75 0.05 -14.71
C VAL A 83 3.88 -1.14 -14.33
N ILE A 84 3.97 -1.62 -13.09
CA ILE A 84 3.17 -2.71 -12.57
C ILE A 84 1.68 -2.31 -12.50
N ALA A 85 1.38 -1.07 -12.09
CA ALA A 85 0.02 -0.55 -12.07
C ALA A 85 -0.60 -0.54 -13.48
N LEU A 86 0.15 -0.07 -14.47
CA LEU A 86 -0.26 -0.07 -15.88
C LEU A 86 -0.50 -1.50 -16.38
N TYR A 87 0.38 -2.44 -16.05
CA TYR A 87 0.28 -3.82 -16.49
C TYR A 87 -0.93 -4.54 -15.87
N HIS A 88 -1.19 -4.34 -14.58
CA HIS A 88 -2.26 -5.04 -13.87
C HIS A 88 -3.61 -4.31 -13.83
N PHE A 89 -3.71 -3.08 -14.35
CA PHE A 89 -4.90 -2.25 -14.23
C PHE A 89 -6.21 -3.01 -14.57
N PHE A 90 -6.27 -3.64 -15.74
CA PHE A 90 -7.45 -4.40 -16.17
C PHE A 90 -7.71 -5.65 -15.32
N SER A 91 -6.67 -6.25 -14.73
CA SER A 91 -6.80 -7.43 -13.86
C SER A 91 -7.30 -7.09 -12.46
N ILE A 92 -7.01 -5.89 -11.98
CA ILE A 92 -7.49 -5.39 -10.68
C ILE A 92 -9.02 -5.21 -10.71
N GLY A 93 -9.58 -4.84 -11.87
CA GLY A 93 -11.02 -4.58 -12.01
C GLY A 93 -11.50 -3.37 -11.20
N ALA A 94 -10.61 -2.40 -10.95
CA ALA A 94 -10.94 -1.10 -10.36
C ALA A 94 -11.79 -0.26 -11.33
N GLU A 95 -12.64 0.61 -10.78
CA GLU A 95 -13.34 1.65 -11.56
C GLU A 95 -12.47 2.92 -11.72
N GLY A 96 -11.49 3.09 -10.84
CA GLY A 96 -10.49 4.15 -10.96
C GLY A 96 -9.21 3.81 -10.20
N LEU A 97 -8.07 3.98 -10.87
CA LEU A 97 -6.74 3.85 -10.28
C LEU A 97 -5.94 5.12 -10.56
N TRP A 98 -5.54 5.81 -9.50
CA TRP A 98 -4.66 6.97 -9.56
C TRP A 98 -3.29 6.58 -9.02
N VAL A 99 -2.23 7.07 -9.66
CA VAL A 99 -0.87 6.94 -9.16
C VAL A 99 -0.29 8.33 -8.99
N GLU A 100 -0.14 8.75 -7.73
CA GLU A 100 0.67 9.93 -7.37
C GLU A 100 2.13 9.52 -7.32
N PHE A 101 2.99 10.21 -8.08
CA PHE A 101 4.41 9.93 -8.12
C PHE A 101 5.30 11.17 -8.18
N GLY A 102 6.54 11.03 -7.73
CA GLY A 102 7.52 12.13 -7.66
C GLY A 102 7.68 12.71 -6.25
N VAL A 103 8.55 13.70 -6.10
CA VAL A 103 8.98 14.21 -4.78
C VAL A 103 8.74 15.72 -4.68
N GLY A 104 8.20 16.15 -3.53
CA GLY A 104 8.01 17.56 -3.20
C GLY A 104 7.12 18.29 -4.21
N ILE A 105 7.64 19.38 -4.78
CA ILE A 105 6.92 20.19 -5.77
C ILE A 105 6.78 19.49 -7.13
N ASN A 106 7.51 18.41 -7.38
CA ASN A 106 7.52 17.69 -8.65
C ASN A 106 6.59 16.47 -8.65
N LYS A 107 5.60 16.45 -7.74
CA LYS A 107 4.56 15.41 -7.73
C LYS A 107 3.70 15.51 -8.99
N ARG A 108 3.35 14.35 -9.54
CA ARG A 108 2.54 14.16 -10.74
C ARG A 108 1.51 13.08 -10.51
N TYR A 109 0.45 13.08 -11.32
CA TYR A 109 -0.58 12.06 -11.30
C TYR A 109 -0.64 11.34 -12.64
N LEU A 110 -0.71 10.01 -12.58
CA LEU A 110 -1.16 9.18 -13.68
C LEU A 110 -2.55 8.66 -13.34
N ILE A 111 -3.49 8.79 -14.28
CA ILE A 111 -4.88 8.37 -14.10
C ILE A 111 -5.17 7.22 -15.05
N LEU A 112 -5.66 6.11 -14.50
CA LEU A 112 -6.02 4.89 -15.22
C LEU A 112 -7.53 4.65 -15.02
N TYR A 113 -8.26 4.59 -16.14
CA TYR A 113 -9.72 4.37 -16.24
C TYR A 113 -10.01 3.11 -17.04
#